data_AF-A0A0D8ZLJ5-F1
#
_entry.id   AF-A0A0D8ZLJ5-F1
#
_cell.length_a   1.000
_cell.length_b   1.000
_cell.length_c   1.000
_cell.angle_alpha   90.00
_cell.angle_beta   90.00
_cell.angle_gamma   90.00
#
_symmetry.space_group_name_H-M   'P 1'
#
loop_
_entity.id
_entity.type
_entity.pdbx_description
1 polymer ?
#
loop_
_entity_poly.entity_id
_entity_poly.type
_entity_poly.pdbx_seq_one_letter_code
_entity_poly.pdbx_strand_id
1 'polypeptide(L)' 'MTQVLVKITKLTPEQIKPHLDSMVERLRKLKGTPAYKTTPEERSRAFREWAQNHDRNTTLLSDYAVSRESIYDESIF' A
#
# COMPACT_ATOMS: atom_id res chain seq x y z
N MET A 1 13.19 12.13 -0.63
CA MET A 1 12.30 10.95 -0.64
C MET A 1 12.94 9.69 -0.07
N THR A 2 14.11 9.22 -0.53
CA THR A 2 14.73 7.98 -0.05
C THR A 2 15.04 7.97 1.46
N GLN A 3 15.50 9.08 2.04
CA GLN A 3 15.81 9.18 3.48
C GLN A 3 14.60 9.01 4.41
N VAL A 4 13.39 9.36 3.95
CA VAL A 4 12.16 9.13 4.73
C VAL A 4 11.83 7.63 4.74
N LEU A 5 11.99 6.97 3.59
CA LEU A 5 11.74 5.53 3.44
C LEU A 5 12.69 4.67 4.28
N VAL A 6 13.96 5.07 4.45
CA VAL A 6 14.90 4.40 5.37
C VAL A 6 14.35 4.40 6.80
N LYS A 7 13.73 5.50 7.24
CA LYS A 7 13.25 5.65 8.62
C LYS A 7 12.01 4.81 8.92
N ILE A 8 11.18 4.55 7.91
CA ILE A 8 9.90 3.83 8.07
C ILE A 8 9.96 2.37 7.58
N THR A 9 11.04 1.96 6.93
CA THR A 9 11.26 0.58 6.48
C THR A 9 12.49 0.00 7.18
N LYS A 10 12.56 -1.32 7.33
CA LYS A 10 13.74 -2.01 7.88
C LYS A 10 14.89 -2.15 6.85
N LEU A 11 14.93 -1.29 5.83
CA LEU A 11 15.82 -1.39 4.68
C LEU A 11 16.91 -0.31 4.73
N THR A 12 18.10 -0.64 4.26
CA THR A 12 19.22 0.32 4.13
C THR A 12 19.02 1.28 2.95
N PRO A 13 19.66 2.47 2.95
CA PRO A 13 19.56 3.43 1.85
C PRO A 13 19.86 2.82 0.47
N GLU A 14 20.84 1.91 0.40
CA GLU A 14 21.29 1.24 -0.82
C GLU A 14 20.26 0.22 -1.32
N GLN A 15 19.46 -0.35 -0.42
CA GLN A 15 18.44 -1.35 -0.74
C GLN A 15 17.10 -0.75 -1.18
N ILE A 16 16.81 0.51 -0.83
CA ILE A 16 15.50 1.12 -1.08
C ILE A 16 15.19 1.20 -2.57
N LYS A 17 16.12 1.73 -3.38
CA LYS A 17 15.86 1.91 -4.81
C LYS A 17 15.61 0.56 -5.51
N PRO A 18 16.47 -0.46 -5.37
CA PRO A 18 16.21 -1.80 -5.92
C PRO A 18 14.88 -2.41 -5.43
N HIS A 19 14.54 -2.21 -4.16
CA HIS A 19 13.29 -2.73 -3.59
C HIS A 19 12.06 -2.07 -4.24
N LEU A 20 12.05 -0.75 -4.38
CA LEU A 20 10.96 -0.02 -5.03
C LEU A 20 10.83 -0.39 -6.51
N ASP A 21 11.96 -0.46 -7.23
CA ASP A 21 11.98 -0.83 -8.64
C ASP A 21 11.37 -2.25 -8.82
N SER A 22 11.72 -3.19 -7.94
CA SER A 22 11.12 -4.53 -7.91
C SER A 22 9.62 -4.51 -7.61
N MET A 23 9.15 -3.66 -6.70
CA MET A 23 7.71 -3.53 -6.40
C MET A 23 6.95 -2.99 -7.61
N VAL A 24 7.47 -1.97 -8.28
CA VAL A 24 6.87 -1.39 -9.49
C VAL A 24 6.79 -2.43 -10.60
N GLU A 25 7.85 -3.21 -10.81
CA GLU A 25 7.84 -4.28 -11.81
C GLU A 25 6.85 -5.40 -11.46
N ARG A 26 6.69 -5.74 -10.17
CA ARG A 26 5.66 -6.68 -9.74
C ARG A 26 4.26 -6.14 -10.02
N LEU A 27 4.01 -4.86 -9.76
CA LEU A 27 2.73 -4.20 -10.05
C LEU A 27 2.43 -4.15 -11.55
N ARG A 28 3.43 -3.87 -12.39
CA ARG A 28 3.27 -3.92 -13.86
C ARG A 28 2.91 -5.30 -14.36
N LYS A 29 3.42 -6.35 -13.72
CA LYS A 29 3.12 -7.76 -14.05
C LYS A 29 1.77 -8.22 -13.53
N LEU A 30 1.21 -7.57 -12.50
CA LEU A 30 -0.14 -7.82 -12.01
C LEU A 30 -1.16 -7.29 -13.03
N LYS A 31 -1.42 -8.09 -14.07
CA LYS A 31 -2.56 -7.88 -14.97
C LYS A 31 -3.82 -8.37 -14.27
N GLY A 32 -4.55 -7.45 -13.64
CA GLY A 32 -5.91 -7.69 -13.15
C GLY A 32 -6.97 -7.30 -14.17
N THR A 33 -8.15 -7.92 -14.11
CA THR A 33 -9.33 -7.41 -14.79
C THR A 33 -9.67 -6.01 -14.24
N PRO A 34 -9.82 -4.98 -15.08
CA PRO A 34 -10.18 -3.65 -14.58
C PRO A 34 -11.45 -3.68 -13.74
N ALA A 35 -11.46 -2.98 -12.61
CA ALA A 35 -12.58 -3.00 -11.65
C ALA A 35 -13.94 -2.54 -12.23
N TYR A 36 -13.94 -1.82 -13.36
CA TYR A 36 -15.17 -1.42 -14.06
C TYR A 36 -15.78 -2.54 -14.93
N LYS A 37 -15.07 -3.66 -15.13
CA LYS A 37 -15.51 -4.80 -15.93
C LYS A 37 -16.10 -5.95 -15.10
N THR A 38 -16.11 -5.83 -13.78
CA THR A 38 -16.58 -6.87 -12.84
C THR A 38 -17.96 -6.54 -12.28
N THR A 39 -18.81 -7.55 -12.06
CA THR A 39 -20.12 -7.35 -11.44
C THR A 39 -20.00 -6.96 -9.96
N PRO A 40 -21.05 -6.40 -9.32
CA PRO A 40 -21.03 -6.13 -7.89
C PRO A 40 -20.66 -7.34 -7.02
N GLU A 41 -21.16 -8.53 -7.38
CA GLU A 41 -20.91 -9.78 -6.67
C GLU A 41 -19.45 -10.21 -6.79
N GLU A 42 -18.89 -10.16 -8.00
CA GLU A 42 -17.49 -10.45 -8.27
C GLU A 42 -16.57 -9.50 -7.49
N ARG A 43 -16.91 -8.20 -7.46
CA ARG A 43 -16.18 -7.20 -6.67
C ARG A 43 -16.24 -7.51 -5.18
N SER A 44 -17.42 -7.87 -4.67
CA SER A 44 -17.60 -8.19 -3.24
C SER A 44 -16.77 -9.42 -2.84
N ARG A 45 -16.69 -10.43 -3.71
CA ARG A 45 -15.91 -11.64 -3.50
C ARG A 45 -14.42 -11.35 -3.51
N ALA A 46 -13.92 -10.68 -4.55
CA ALA A 46 -12.52 -10.32 -4.68
C ALA A 46 -12.05 -9.44 -3.50
N PHE A 47 -12.88 -8.50 -3.05
CA PHE A 47 -12.58 -7.69 -1.87
C PHE A 47 -12.47 -8.55 -0.60
N ARG A 48 -13.40 -9.48 -0.39
CA ARG A 48 -13.38 -10.38 0.78
C ARG A 48 -12.14 -11.26 0.79
N GLU A 49 -11.80 -11.86 -0.36
CA GLU A 49 -10.60 -12.69 -0.52
C GLU A 49 -9.33 -11.88 -0.24
N TRP A 50 -9.22 -10.67 -0.79
CA TRP A 50 -8.12 -9.76 -0.51
C TRP A 50 -8.02 -9.43 0.98
N ALA A 51 -9.13 -9.03 1.62
CA ALA A 51 -9.15 -8.67 3.03
C ALA A 51 -8.75 -9.85 3.95
N GLN A 52 -9.13 -11.08 3.58
CA GLN A 52 -8.79 -12.28 4.34
C GLN A 52 -7.31 -12.69 4.19
N ASN A 53 -6.63 -12.27 3.13
CA ASN A 53 -5.24 -12.64 2.85
C ASN A 53 -4.21 -11.72 3.55
N HIS A 54 -4.65 -10.81 4.42
CA HIS A 54 -3.75 -9.95 5.20
C HIS A 54 -3.46 -10.56 6.58
N ASP A 55 -2.24 -10.38 7.07
CA ASP A 55 -1.90 -10.73 8.44
C ASP A 55 -2.71 -9.87 9.41
N ARG A 56 -3.55 -10.53 10.21
CA ARG A 56 -4.39 -9.89 11.24
C ARG A 56 -3.58 -9.29 12.38
N ASN A 57 -2.29 -9.65 12.50
CA ASN A 57 -1.36 -9.08 13.48
C ASN A 57 -0.59 -7.87 12.93
N THR A 58 -1.01 -7.33 11.78
CA THR A 58 -0.49 -6.05 11.28
C THR A 58 -0.64 -4.97 12.35
N THR A 59 0.44 -4.21 12.57
CA THR A 59 0.43 -3.07 13.50
C THR A 59 -0.65 -2.07 13.09
N LEU A 60 -1.48 -1.66 14.05
CA LEU A 60 -2.49 -0.64 13.82
C LEU A 60 -1.84 0.67 13.40
N LEU A 61 -2.51 1.39 12.50
CA LEU A 61 -2.16 2.76 12.20
C LEU A 61 -2.33 3.61 13.47
N SER A 62 -1.48 4.63 13.62
CA SER A 62 -1.62 5.58 14.72
C SER A 62 -2.90 6.43 14.55
N ASP A 63 -3.41 6.98 15.65
CA ASP A 63 -4.58 7.87 15.62
C ASP A 63 -4.38 9.04 14.66
N TYR A 64 -3.16 9.60 14.62
CA TYR A 64 -2.79 10.62 13.64
C TYR A 64 -2.89 10.10 12.20
N ALA A 65 -2.39 8.90 11.90
CA ALA A 65 -2.41 8.35 10.53
C ALA A 65 -3.82 8.05 10.00
N VAL A 66 -4.83 7.91 10.88
CA VAL A 66 -6.24 7.78 10.50
C VAL A 66 -7.02 9.09 10.66
N SER A 67 -6.36 10.15 11.13
CA SER A 67 -7.01 11.42 11.43
C SER A 67 -7.25 12.23 10.15
N ARG A 68 -8.29 13.07 10.18
CA ARG A 68 -8.58 14.00 9.08
C ARG A 68 -7.43 14.97 8.86
N GLU A 69 -6.78 15.37 9.96
CA GLU A 69 -5.63 16.26 9.96
C GLU A 69 -4.51 15.68 9.09
N SER A 70 -4.18 14.39 9.19
CA SER A 70 -3.14 13.79 8.33
C SER A 70 -3.44 13.80 6.83
N ILE A 71 -4.72 13.77 6.44
CA ILE A 71 -5.14 13.77 5.03
C ILE A 71 -5.03 15.17 4.42
N TYR A 72 -5.22 16.21 5.23
CA TYR A 72 -5.23 17.61 4.78
C TYR A 72 -4.02 18.41 5.30
N ASP A 73 -3.02 17.74 5.87
CA ASP A 73 -1.83 18.41 6.36
C ASP A 73 -0.96 18.86 5.18
N GLU A 74 -1.10 20.14 4.81
CA GLU A 74 -0.32 20.76 3.74
C GLU A 74 1.16 20.97 4.11
N SER A 75 1.54 20.74 5.37
CA SER A 75 2.94 20.88 5.82
C SER A 75 3.85 19.71 5.46
N ILE A 76 3.29 18.65 4.85
CA ILE A 76 4.03 17.44 4.45
C ILE A 76 4.57 17.55 3.00
N PHE A 77 4.44 18.70 2.34
CA PHE A 77 5.00 19.00 1.00
C PHE A 77 6.02 20.13 1.00
#